data_AF-A0A2T4TUD2-F1
#
_entry.id   AF-A0A2T4TUD2-F1
#
_cell.length_a   1.000
_cell.length_b   1.000
_cell.length_c   1.000
_cell.angle_alpha   90.00
_cell.angle_beta   90.00
_cell.angle_gamma   90.00
#
_symmetry.space_group_name_H-M   'P 1'
#
loop_
_entity.id
_entity.type
_entity.pdbx_description
1 polymer ?
#
loop_
_entity_poly.entity_id
_entity_poly.type
_entity_poly.pdbx_seq_one_letter_code
_entity_poly.pdbx_strand_id
1 'polypeptide(L)'
;MEYKKILDRILHYVDRKANFGNTVSVANVKRAINYAYGAGKQTVVENLPNLEWEKDSEKKYKSRTPFFDYGIDFYNDVWDVKILGIFSIGDKFFATLYEAQQAANKDYKERLKKALGI
;
A
#
# COMPACT_ATOMS: atom_id res chain seq x y z
N MET A 1 -7.46 -5.89 14.91
CA MET A 1 -7.93 -6.03 13.52
C MET A 1 -8.44 -7.44 13.31
N GLU A 2 -9.66 -7.58 12.79
CA GLU A 2 -10.41 -8.83 12.73
C GLU A 2 -9.66 -9.96 11.99
N TYR A 3 -8.91 -9.62 10.92
CA TYR A 3 -8.18 -10.60 10.13
C TYR A 3 -7.04 -11.30 10.88
N LYS A 4 -6.36 -10.64 11.84
CA LYS A 4 -5.25 -11.27 12.59
C LYS A 4 -5.81 -12.46 13.40
N LYS A 5 -6.99 -12.27 14.00
CA LYS A 5 -7.71 -13.33 14.71
C LYS A 5 -8.14 -14.49 13.80
N ILE A 6 -8.32 -14.24 12.49
CA ILE A 6 -8.64 -15.30 11.52
C ILE A 6 -7.36 -16.08 11.17
N LEU A 7 -6.27 -15.38 10.86
CA LEU A 7 -4.97 -16.01 10.59
C LEU A 7 -4.51 -16.87 11.78
N ASP A 8 -4.61 -16.34 13.00
CA ASP A 8 -4.27 -17.08 14.22
C ASP A 8 -5.13 -18.34 14.39
N ARG A 9 -6.43 -18.27 14.08
CA ARG A 9 -7.34 -19.43 14.09
C ARG A 9 -6.95 -20.48 13.07
N ILE A 10 -6.56 -20.07 11.86
CA ILE A 10 -6.08 -20.97 10.81
C ILE A 10 -4.80 -21.67 11.26
N LEU A 11 -3.82 -20.91 11.76
CA LEU A 11 -2.56 -21.47 12.27
C LEU A 11 -2.79 -22.44 13.43
N HIS A 12 -3.68 -22.09 14.36
CA HIS A 12 -4.06 -22.96 15.47
C HIS A 12 -4.74 -24.26 15.00
N TYR A 13 -5.58 -24.18 13.96
CA TYR A 13 -6.19 -25.38 13.37
C TYR A 13 -5.14 -26.30 12.75
N VAL A 14 -4.16 -25.74 12.05
CA VAL A 14 -3.02 -26.50 11.48
C VAL A 14 -2.24 -27.19 12.59
N ASP A 15 -1.96 -26.50 13.69
CA ASP A 15 -1.28 -27.09 14.85
C ASP A 15 -2.05 -28.28 15.44
N ARG A 16 -3.38 -28.19 15.54
CA ARG A 16 -4.20 -29.31 16.04
C ARG A 16 -4.22 -30.53 15.13
N LYS A 17 -3.93 -30.38 13.83
CA LYS A 17 -4.00 -31.46 12.84
C LYS A 17 -2.64 -32.06 12.48
N ALA A 18 -1.60 -31.70 13.24
CA ALA A 18 -0.20 -31.94 12.95
C ALA A 18 0.27 -33.38 12.67
N ASN A 19 -0.47 -34.45 13.01
CA ASN A 19 0.08 -35.81 13.03
C ASN A 19 -0.92 -36.91 12.58
N PHE A 20 -1.46 -36.84 11.35
CA PHE A 20 -2.30 -37.92 10.80
C PHE A 20 -1.78 -38.43 9.44
N GLY A 21 -0.95 -39.48 9.43
CA GLY A 21 -0.61 -40.23 8.21
C GLY A 21 0.37 -39.53 7.23
N ASN A 22 0.23 -39.79 5.93
CA ASN A 22 1.03 -39.19 4.85
C ASN A 22 0.64 -37.71 4.62
N THR A 23 1.04 -36.82 5.53
CA THR A 23 0.68 -35.40 5.50
C THR A 23 1.88 -34.47 5.34
N VAL A 24 1.66 -33.31 4.71
CA VAL A 24 2.61 -32.20 4.69
C VAL A 24 2.90 -31.75 6.13
N SER A 25 4.18 -31.54 6.47
CA SER A 25 4.56 -31.12 7.82
C SER A 25 3.88 -29.80 8.22
N VAL A 26 3.54 -29.65 9.50
CA VAL A 26 2.99 -28.41 10.08
C VAL A 26 3.82 -27.20 9.69
N ALA A 27 5.15 -27.33 9.72
CA ALA A 27 6.07 -26.26 9.35
C ALA A 27 5.87 -25.80 7.90
N ASN A 28 5.71 -26.75 6.97
CA ASN A 28 5.48 -26.45 5.57
C ASN A 28 4.09 -25.81 5.35
N VAL A 29 3.05 -26.29 6.04
CA VAL A 29 1.71 -25.69 5.95
C VAL A 29 1.70 -24.27 6.49
N LYS A 30 2.30 -24.03 7.68
CA LYS A 30 2.43 -22.68 8.25
C LYS A 30 3.17 -21.74 7.32
N ARG A 31 4.25 -22.21 6.69
CA ARG A 31 5.01 -21.43 5.71
C ARG A 31 4.15 -21.05 4.50
N ALA A 32 3.42 -22.01 3.93
CA ALA A 32 2.52 -21.77 2.81
C ALA A 32 1.42 -20.76 3.16
N ILE A 33 0.82 -20.85 4.35
CA ILE A 33 -0.18 -19.89 4.83
C ILE A 33 0.41 -18.48 4.95
N ASN A 34 1.60 -18.34 5.52
CA ASN A 34 2.25 -17.04 5.65
C ASN A 34 2.59 -16.43 4.28
N TYR A 35 3.01 -17.25 3.31
CA TYR A 35 3.22 -16.79 1.93
C TYR A 35 1.92 -16.36 1.26
N ALA A 36 0.85 -17.15 1.38
CA ALA A 36 -0.46 -16.78 0.83
C ALA A 36 -0.99 -15.48 1.46
N TYR A 37 -0.83 -15.31 2.77
CA TYR A 37 -1.21 -14.09 3.48
C TYR A 37 -0.36 -12.88 3.03
N GLY A 38 0.95 -13.05 2.89
CA GLY A 38 1.85 -12.02 2.36
C GLY A 38 1.48 -11.62 0.93
N ALA A 39 1.29 -12.59 0.04
CA ALA A 39 0.87 -12.38 -1.34
C ALA A 39 -0.49 -11.67 -1.41
N GLY A 40 -1.45 -12.06 -0.57
CA GLY A 40 -2.75 -11.39 -0.47
C GLY A 40 -2.63 -9.90 -0.13
N LYS A 41 -1.79 -9.53 0.85
CA LYS A 41 -1.52 -8.12 1.17
C LYS A 41 -0.91 -7.38 -0.02
N GLN A 42 0.06 -7.99 -0.70
CA GLN A 42 0.73 -7.40 -1.85
C GLN A 42 -0.23 -7.16 -3.01
N THR A 43 -1.04 -8.18 -3.37
CA THR A 43 -2.05 -8.07 -4.42
C THR A 43 -3.07 -6.97 -4.13
N VAL A 44 -3.51 -6.82 -2.87
CA VAL A 44 -4.41 -5.72 -2.49
C VAL A 44 -3.77 -4.37 -2.79
N VAL A 45 -2.52 -4.13 -2.40
CA VAL A 45 -1.85 -2.85 -2.65
C VAL A 45 -1.59 -2.60 -4.14
N GLU A 46 -1.16 -3.62 -4.87
CA GLU A 46 -0.89 -3.49 -6.31
C GLU A 46 -2.16 -3.15 -7.10
N ASN A 47 -3.29 -3.75 -6.73
CA ASN A 47 -4.60 -3.53 -7.35
C ASN A 47 -5.35 -2.30 -6.84
N LEU A 48 -4.81 -1.54 -5.87
CA LEU A 48 -5.43 -0.28 -5.48
C LEU A 48 -5.52 0.66 -6.68
N PRO A 49 -6.67 1.34 -6.87
CA PRO A 49 -6.79 2.36 -7.88
C PRO A 49 -5.77 3.47 -7.63
N ASN A 50 -5.45 4.19 -8.69
CA ASN A 50 -4.67 5.41 -8.57
C ASN A 50 -5.44 6.45 -7.75
N LEU A 51 -4.70 7.37 -7.16
CA LEU A 51 -5.23 8.54 -6.46
C LEU A 51 -6.18 9.32 -7.37
N GLU A 52 -7.37 9.59 -6.86
CA GLU A 52 -8.35 10.46 -7.52
C GLU A 52 -8.04 11.92 -7.17
N TRP A 53 -8.01 12.79 -8.17
CA TRP A 53 -7.55 14.17 -8.02
C TRP A 53 -8.72 15.15 -8.14
N GLU A 54 -8.88 15.97 -7.11
CA GLU A 54 -9.74 17.14 -7.11
C GLU A 54 -8.91 18.37 -7.51
N LYS A 55 -9.40 19.15 -8.48
CA LYS A 55 -8.78 20.42 -8.85
C LYS A 55 -9.19 21.49 -7.85
N ASP A 56 -8.23 21.99 -7.08
CA ASP A 56 -8.43 23.04 -6.07
C ASP A 56 -8.28 24.45 -6.69
N SER A 57 -7.34 24.60 -7.63
CA SER A 57 -7.19 25.79 -8.48
C SER A 57 -6.51 25.43 -9.79
N GLU A 58 -6.31 26.38 -10.70
CA GLU A 58 -5.59 26.13 -11.98
C GLU A 58 -4.22 25.46 -11.79
N LYS A 59 -3.55 25.75 -10.67
CA LYS A 59 -2.19 25.31 -10.37
C LYS A 59 -2.12 24.37 -9.16
N LYS A 60 -3.26 23.88 -8.64
CA LYS A 60 -3.29 23.03 -7.44
C LYS A 60 -4.30 21.90 -7.55
N TYR A 61 -3.86 20.71 -7.18
CA TYR A 61 -4.68 19.50 -7.11
C TYR A 61 -4.51 18.85 -5.75
N LYS A 62 -5.57 18.19 -5.27
CA LYS A 62 -5.56 17.46 -4.00
C LYS A 62 -6.15 16.07 -4.21
N SER A 63 -5.63 15.08 -3.51
CA SER A 63 -6.21 13.75 -3.42
C SER A 63 -6.32 13.37 -1.96
N ARG A 64 -7.53 13.04 -1.51
CA ARG A 64 -7.75 12.62 -0.13
C ARG A 64 -7.77 11.11 -0.05
N THR A 65 -7.05 10.55 0.92
CA THR A 65 -7.11 9.11 1.19
C THR A 65 -7.33 8.87 2.68
N PRO A 66 -7.78 7.67 3.09
CA PRO A 66 -7.91 7.34 4.50
C PRO A 66 -6.60 7.41 5.32
N PHE A 67 -5.44 7.51 4.65
CA PHE A 67 -4.13 7.44 5.29
C PHE A 67 -3.35 8.76 5.16
N PHE A 68 -3.27 9.31 3.95
CA PHE A 68 -2.50 10.52 3.63
C PHE A 68 -3.22 11.33 2.55
N ASP A 69 -3.32 12.63 2.76
CA ASP A 69 -3.79 13.54 1.72
C ASP A 69 -2.59 14.01 0.89
N TYR A 70 -2.70 13.87 -0.42
CA TYR A 70 -1.70 14.33 -1.38
C TYR A 70 -2.09 15.68 -1.97
N GLY A 71 -1.08 16.50 -2.24
CA GLY A 71 -1.20 17.74 -3.00
C GLY A 71 -0.24 17.75 -4.17
N ILE A 72 -0.65 18.39 -5.27
CA ILE A 72 0.22 18.72 -6.40
C ILE A 72 0.08 20.22 -6.66
N ASP A 73 1.20 20.94 -6.60
CA ASP A 73 1.24 22.38 -6.86
C ASP A 73 2.15 22.68 -8.07
N PHE A 74 1.74 23.62 -8.91
CA PHE A 74 2.53 24.10 -10.03
C PHE A 74 3.11 25.49 -9.74
N TYR A 75 4.45 25.60 -9.79
CA TYR A 75 5.18 26.85 -9.63
C TYR A 75 6.52 26.77 -10.35
N ASN A 76 7.06 27.91 -10.82
CA ASN A 76 8.34 27.97 -11.54
C ASN A 76 8.47 26.93 -12.67
N ASP A 77 7.38 26.74 -13.44
CA ASP A 77 7.28 25.80 -14.56
C ASP A 77 7.51 24.33 -14.20
N VAL A 78 7.36 23.96 -12.93
CA VAL A 78 7.45 22.59 -12.44
C VAL A 78 6.27 22.19 -11.56
N TRP A 79 6.00 20.89 -11.51
CA TRP A 79 5.00 20.28 -10.65
C TRP A 79 5.68 19.67 -9.42
N ASP A 80 5.26 20.10 -8.23
CA ASP A 80 5.72 19.59 -6.94
C ASP A 80 4.64 18.72 -6.30
N VAL A 81 5.02 17.54 -5.81
CA VAL A 81 4.11 16.61 -5.14
C VAL A 81 4.41 16.62 -3.65
N LYS A 82 3.37 16.67 -2.83
CA LYS A 82 3.50 16.74 -1.37
C LYS A 82 2.45 15.92 -0.65
N ILE A 83 2.77 15.55 0.59
CA ILE A 83 1.75 15.11 1.55
C ILE A 83 1.31 16.35 2.31
N LEU A 84 0.01 16.65 2.27
CA LEU A 84 -0.55 17.83 2.91
C LEU A 84 -0.25 17.80 4.42
N GLY A 85 0.31 18.90 4.94
CA GLY A 85 0.67 19.04 6.35
C GLY A 85 2.02 18.45 6.76
N ILE A 86 2.77 17.84 5.84
CA ILE A 86 4.16 17.38 6.09
C ILE A 86 5.11 18.22 5.23
N PHE A 87 5.57 17.69 4.09
CA PHE A 87 6.49 18.33 3.14
C PHE A 87 6.36 17.62 1.76
N SER A 88 7.06 18.14 0.74
CA SER A 88 7.16 17.50 -0.58
C SER A 88 7.66 16.06 -0.47
N ILE A 89 7.17 15.18 -1.35
CA ILE A 89 7.60 13.77 -1.38
C ILE A 89 9.00 13.67 -2.01
N GLY A 90 10.00 14.06 -1.23
CA GLY A 90 11.39 14.17 -1.64
C GLY A 90 11.67 15.44 -2.46
N ASP A 91 12.93 15.60 -2.88
CA ASP A 91 13.42 16.74 -3.68
C ASP A 91 13.13 16.55 -5.18
N LYS A 92 11.93 16.09 -5.53
CA LYS A 92 11.57 15.74 -6.91
C LYS A 92 10.52 16.69 -7.46
N PHE A 93 10.93 17.45 -8.47
CA PHE A 93 10.06 18.26 -9.30
C PHE A 93 9.83 17.56 -10.63
N PHE A 94 8.62 17.68 -11.17
CA PHE A 94 8.21 16.98 -12.39
C PHE A 94 7.90 18.00 -13.48
N ALA A 95 8.22 17.65 -14.73
CA ALA A 95 7.96 18.52 -15.87
C ALA A 95 6.47 18.56 -16.23
N THR A 96 5.74 17.47 -15.93
CA THR A 96 4.32 17.35 -16.27
C THR A 96 3.45 16.95 -15.07
N LEU A 97 2.17 17.34 -15.10
CA LEU A 97 1.17 16.92 -14.13
C LEU A 97 1.04 15.39 -14.08
N TYR A 98 1.11 14.73 -15.22
CA TYR A 98 1.00 13.28 -15.31
C TYR A 98 2.14 12.58 -14.55
N GLU A 99 3.38 13.02 -14.73
CA GLU A 99 4.53 12.48 -13.98
C GLU A 99 4.38 12.70 -12.47
N ALA A 100 3.91 13.89 -12.07
CA ALA A 100 3.64 14.21 -10.67
C ALA A 100 2.57 13.27 -10.07
N GLN A 101 1.48 13.02 -10.80
CA GLN A 101 0.43 12.08 -10.39
C GLN A 101 0.95 10.64 -10.29
N GLN A 102 1.79 10.19 -11.23
CA GLN A 102 2.40 8.86 -11.17
C GLN A 102 3.35 8.72 -9.97
N ALA A 103 4.13 9.76 -9.68
CA ALA A 103 5.01 9.78 -8.51
C ALA A 103 4.22 9.70 -7.20
N ALA A 104 3.12 10.45 -7.09
CA ALA A 104 2.21 10.38 -5.95
C ALA A 104 1.61 8.98 -5.77
N ASN A 105 1.12 8.36 -6.86
CA ASN A 105 0.57 6.99 -6.84
C ASN A 105 1.59 5.96 -6.36
N LYS A 106 2.83 6.08 -6.84
CA LYS A 106 3.92 5.20 -6.44
C LYS A 106 4.25 5.37 -4.97
N ASP A 107 4.42 6.60 -4.50
CA ASP A 107 4.70 6.89 -3.09
C ASP A 107 3.56 6.38 -2.18
N TYR A 108 2.30 6.57 -2.58
CA TYR A 108 1.14 6.06 -1.84
C TYR A 108 1.18 4.54 -1.68
N LYS A 109 1.39 3.80 -2.78
CA LYS A 109 1.50 2.33 -2.74
C LYS A 109 2.69 1.87 -1.91
N GLU A 110 3.86 2.50 -2.02
CA GLU A 110 5.04 2.14 -1.23
C GLU A 110 4.86 2.39 0.28
N ARG A 111 4.18 3.48 0.67
CA ARG A 111 3.84 3.74 2.08
C ARG A 111 2.88 2.69 2.64
N LEU A 112 1.91 2.27 1.85
CA LEU A 112 0.99 1.20 2.24
C LEU A 112 1.72 -0.14 2.40
N LYS A 113 2.62 -0.49 1.49
CA LYS A 113 3.47 -1.70 1.62
C LYS A 113 4.24 -1.69 2.95
N LYS A 114 4.93 -0.57 3.23
CA LYS A 114 5.66 -0.38 4.49
C LYS A 114 4.76 -0.50 5.73
N ALA A 115 3.58 0.11 5.70
CA ALA A 115 2.61 0.03 6.80
C ALA A 115 2.07 -1.41 7.00
N LEU A 116 1.96 -2.18 5.92
CA LEU A 116 1.54 -3.58 5.93
C LEU A 116 2.68 -4.57 6.22
N GLY A 117 3.92 -4.09 6.33
CA GLY A 117 5.11 -4.92 6.55
C GLY A 117 5.36 -5.90 5.39
N ILE A 118 5.20 -5.41 4.16
CA ILE A 118 5.55 -6.09 2.90
C ILE A 118 6.52 -5.24 2.09
#